data_AF-A0A1H7WSD1-F1
#
_entry.id   AF-A0A1H7WSD1-F1
#
_cell.length_a   1.000
_cell.length_b   1.000
_cell.length_c   1.000
_cell.angle_alpha   90.00
_cell.angle_beta   90.00
_cell.angle_gamma   90.00
#
_symmetry.space_group_name_H-M   'P 1'
#
loop_
_entity.id
_entity.type
_entity.pdbx_description
1 polymer ?
#
loop_
_entity_poly.entity_id
_entity_poly.type
_entity_poly.pdbx_seq_one_letter_code
_entity_poly.pdbx_strand_id
1 'polypeptide(L)'
;MKRLLMIMMVYMTALLVGCEKEPGWETMQLLDEKVAEIRISDFETWDEMNGDTLLSFKKAKDVRAFEEAIRTARKQPDNAKRTDPDYDVMVVYAQPSPIHAIKLWLGEEGQESVFSYGFKEWGEDVYVVSAKHTDRMRELILPEGR
;
A
#
# COMPACT_ATOMS: atom_id res chain seq x y z
N MET A 1 28.54 -29.27 -37.61
CA MET A 1 27.08 -29.30 -37.30
C MET A 1 26.79 -29.50 -35.81
N LYS A 2 27.28 -30.57 -35.14
CA LYS A 2 27.03 -30.81 -33.69
C LYS A 2 27.41 -29.65 -32.76
N ARG A 3 28.58 -29.01 -32.97
CA ARG A 3 29.03 -27.86 -32.15
C ARG A 3 28.16 -26.61 -32.37
N LEU A 4 27.65 -26.39 -33.58
CA LEU A 4 26.80 -25.24 -33.91
C LEU A 4 25.38 -25.42 -33.35
N LEU A 5 24.86 -26.66 -33.39
CA LEU A 5 23.61 -27.05 -32.73
C LEU A 5 23.68 -26.90 -31.20
N MET A 6 24.79 -27.27 -30.57
CA MET A 6 25.00 -27.04 -29.12
C MET A 6 24.98 -25.56 -28.76
N ILE A 7 25.66 -24.71 -29.54
CA ILE A 7 25.69 -23.26 -29.28
C ILE A 7 24.29 -22.64 -29.41
N MET A 8 23.52 -23.06 -30.41
CA MET A 8 22.15 -22.57 -30.61
C MET A 8 21.20 -23.00 -29.48
N MET A 9 21.39 -24.21 -28.95
CA MET A 9 20.58 -24.74 -27.84
C MET A 9 20.87 -24.03 -26.51
N VAL A 10 22.14 -23.68 -26.24
CA VAL A 10 22.54 -22.88 -25.07
C VAL A 10 21.98 -21.45 -25.14
N TYR A 11 21.97 -20.85 -26.35
CA TYR A 11 21.40 -19.52 -26.56
C TYR A 11 19.87 -19.50 -26.32
N MET A 12 19.16 -20.55 -26.74
CA MET A 12 17.72 -20.70 -26.47
C MET A 12 17.42 -20.84 -24.97
N THR A 13 18.24 -21.56 -24.21
CA THR A 13 18.03 -21.71 -22.76
C THR A 13 18.30 -20.42 -21.97
N ALA A 14 19.21 -19.56 -22.43
CA ALA A 14 19.50 -18.29 -21.78
C ALA A 14 18.35 -17.27 -21.92
N LEU A 15 17.52 -17.39 -22.98
CA LEU A 15 16.33 -16.55 -23.19
C LEU A 15 15.12 -16.98 -22.33
N LEU A 16 15.17 -18.17 -21.72
CA LEU A 16 14.09 -18.70 -20.87
C LEU A 16 14.27 -18.37 -19.38
N VAL A 17 15.35 -17.70 -19.00
CA VAL A 17 15.46 -17.10 -17.66
C VAL A 17 14.59 -15.86 -17.66
N GLY A 18 13.28 -16.06 -17.43
CA GLY A 18 12.36 -14.97 -17.13
C GLY A 18 12.93 -14.19 -15.95
N CYS A 19 12.94 -12.86 -16.06
CA CYS A 19 13.23 -11.99 -14.92
C CYS A 19 12.16 -12.27 -13.85
N GLU A 20 12.48 -13.17 -12.91
CA GLU A 20 11.75 -13.30 -11.67
C GLU A 20 11.95 -11.97 -10.94
N LYS A 21 10.94 -11.11 -11.01
CA LYS A 21 11.02 -9.75 -10.46
C LYS A 21 11.15 -9.90 -8.94
N GLU A 22 12.24 -9.38 -8.39
CA GLU A 22 12.54 -9.47 -6.95
C GLU A 22 11.36 -9.00 -6.09
N PRO A 23 11.03 -9.68 -4.97
CA PRO A 23 10.03 -9.21 -4.03
C PRO A 23 10.21 -7.72 -3.68
N GLY A 24 9.13 -6.94 -3.67
CA GLY A 24 9.21 -5.49 -3.43
C GLY A 24 9.26 -4.60 -4.67
N TRP A 25 9.15 -5.16 -5.87
CA TRP A 25 9.06 -4.37 -7.12
C TRP A 25 7.68 -3.76 -7.35
N GLU A 26 6.61 -4.41 -6.89
CA GLU A 26 5.24 -3.91 -7.01
C GLU A 26 4.96 -2.88 -5.91
N THR A 27 4.22 -1.83 -6.27
CA THR A 27 3.69 -0.87 -5.29
C THR A 27 2.18 -0.95 -5.19
N MET A 28 1.63 -0.44 -4.08
CA MET A 28 0.18 -0.37 -3.90
C MET A 28 -0.42 0.55 -4.96
N GLN A 29 -1.51 0.09 -5.56
CA GLN A 29 -2.19 0.83 -6.62
C GLN A 29 -3.42 1.55 -6.07
N LEU A 30 -3.62 2.77 -6.56
CA LEU A 30 -4.89 3.50 -6.50
C LEU A 30 -5.44 3.61 -7.92
N LEU A 31 -6.75 3.88 -8.06
CA LEU A 31 -7.33 4.21 -9.36
C LEU A 31 -6.60 5.41 -10.00
N ASP A 32 -6.62 5.48 -11.33
CA ASP A 32 -6.14 6.63 -12.10
C ASP A 32 -7.20 7.73 -12.13
N GLU A 33 -7.67 8.08 -10.93
CA GLU A 33 -8.74 9.05 -10.69
C GLU A 33 -8.27 10.06 -9.64
N LYS A 34 -8.76 11.29 -9.75
CA LYS A 34 -8.41 12.34 -8.80
C LYS A 34 -8.97 12.00 -7.42
N VAL A 35 -8.09 11.88 -6.43
CA VAL A 35 -8.50 11.75 -5.02
C VAL A 35 -9.04 13.11 -4.53
N ALA A 36 -10.25 13.09 -3.98
CA ALA A 36 -10.91 14.27 -3.42
C ALA A 36 -10.75 14.37 -1.91
N GLU A 37 -10.75 13.23 -1.22
CA GLU A 37 -10.74 13.18 0.23
C GLU A 37 -10.09 11.87 0.72
N ILE A 38 -9.36 11.97 1.82
CA ILE A 38 -8.92 10.82 2.62
C ILE A 38 -9.68 10.86 3.93
N ARG A 39 -10.35 9.76 4.28
CA ARG A 39 -11.00 9.60 5.59
C ARG A 39 -10.27 8.54 6.39
N ILE A 40 -10.14 8.80 7.69
CA ILE A 40 -9.54 7.87 8.64
C ILE A 40 -10.55 7.61 9.74
N SER A 41 -10.73 6.34 10.09
CA SER A 41 -11.54 5.85 11.20
C SER A 41 -10.73 4.81 11.98
N ASP A 42 -11.15 4.52 13.22
CA ASP A 42 -10.56 3.43 13.99
C ASP A 42 -10.90 2.10 13.30
N PHE A 43 -9.97 1.16 13.32
CA PHE A 43 -10.27 -0.21 12.88
C PHE A 43 -11.23 -0.88 13.86
N GLU A 44 -12.29 -1.51 13.34
CA GLU A 44 -13.22 -2.31 14.14
C GLU A 44 -13.31 -3.77 13.68
N THR A 45 -13.29 -4.00 12.36
CA THR A 45 -13.44 -5.32 11.77
C THR A 45 -12.82 -5.41 10.37
N TRP A 46 -12.54 -6.63 9.94
CA TRP A 46 -12.00 -6.96 8.62
C TRP A 46 -13.07 -7.04 7.52
N ASP A 47 -14.34 -7.16 7.89
CA ASP A 47 -15.43 -7.42 6.94
C ASP A 47 -16.02 -6.14 6.34
N GLU A 48 -15.78 -4.99 6.99
CA GLU A 48 -16.26 -3.69 6.56
C GLU A 48 -15.24 -2.58 6.90
N MET A 49 -15.49 -1.41 6.34
CA MET A 49 -14.76 -0.20 6.71
C MET A 49 -15.61 0.58 7.72
N ASN A 50 -14.99 1.03 8.80
CA ASN A 50 -15.67 1.83 9.80
C ASN A 50 -16.12 3.17 9.20
N GLY A 51 -17.44 3.42 9.23
CA GLY A 51 -18.06 4.64 8.72
C GLY A 51 -17.85 5.87 9.60
N ASP A 52 -17.51 5.67 10.88
CA ASP A 52 -17.34 6.74 11.87
C ASP A 52 -15.99 7.44 11.67
N THR A 53 -16.00 8.42 10.77
CA THR A 53 -14.80 9.16 10.38
C THR A 53 -14.25 10.00 11.54
N LEU A 54 -13.04 9.68 11.99
CA LEU A 54 -12.27 10.44 12.97
C LEU A 54 -11.62 11.67 12.35
N LEU A 55 -11.01 11.50 11.18
CA LEU A 55 -10.27 12.54 10.46
C LEU A 55 -10.66 12.56 8.99
N SER A 56 -10.76 13.76 8.42
CA SER A 56 -11.08 13.99 7.02
C SER A 56 -10.12 15.02 6.43
N PHE A 57 -9.35 14.60 5.43
CA PHE A 57 -8.38 15.43 4.73
C PHE A 57 -8.85 15.75 3.32
N LYS A 58 -9.10 17.04 3.06
CA LYS A 58 -9.54 17.55 1.74
C LYS A 58 -8.56 18.56 1.13
N LYS A 59 -7.61 19.04 1.91
CA LYS A 59 -6.59 19.98 1.42
C LYS A 59 -5.61 19.20 0.54
N ALA A 60 -5.33 19.73 -0.65
CA ALA A 60 -4.48 19.05 -1.64
C ALA A 60 -3.13 18.60 -1.09
N LYS A 61 -2.50 19.41 -0.21
CA LYS A 61 -1.22 19.05 0.43
C LYS A 61 -1.31 17.85 1.38
N ASP A 62 -2.45 17.66 2.04
CA ASP A 62 -2.63 16.60 3.04
C ASP A 62 -3.06 15.32 2.32
N VAL A 63 -3.99 15.43 1.35
CA VAL A 63 -4.36 14.32 0.45
C VAL A 63 -3.12 13.75 -0.26
N ARG A 64 -2.27 14.63 -0.81
CA ARG A 64 -1.06 14.22 -1.51
C ARG A 64 -0.08 13.45 -0.62
N ALA A 65 -0.01 13.76 0.67
CA ALA A 65 0.85 13.03 1.60
C ALA A 65 0.44 11.55 1.69
N PHE A 66 -0.86 11.27 1.77
CA PHE A 66 -1.39 9.90 1.77
C PHE A 66 -1.25 9.24 0.39
N GLU A 67 -1.52 9.95 -0.70
CA GLU A 67 -1.34 9.38 -2.05
C GLU A 67 0.11 8.96 -2.32
N GLU A 68 1.08 9.79 -1.91
CA GLU A 68 2.51 9.46 -2.04
C GLU A 68 2.87 8.25 -1.16
N ALA A 69 2.39 8.21 0.09
CA ALA A 69 2.59 7.06 0.97
C ALA A 69 2.04 5.76 0.36
N ILE A 70 0.80 5.79 -0.14
CA ILE A 70 0.14 4.61 -0.73
C ILE A 70 0.88 4.19 -2.01
N ARG A 71 1.05 5.10 -2.98
CA ARG A 71 1.60 4.74 -4.31
C ARG A 71 3.07 4.33 -4.27
N THR A 72 3.81 4.69 -3.21
CA THR A 72 5.20 4.27 -3.02
C THR A 72 5.36 3.09 -2.07
N ALA A 73 4.29 2.66 -1.39
CA ALA A 73 4.32 1.51 -0.50
C ALA A 73 4.62 0.24 -1.29
N ARG A 74 5.60 -0.54 -0.85
CA ARG A 74 6.13 -1.68 -1.59
C ARG A 74 5.52 -2.98 -1.10
N LYS A 75 5.07 -3.80 -2.04
CA LYS A 75 4.50 -5.11 -1.77
C LYS A 75 5.55 -6.04 -1.14
N GLN A 76 5.24 -6.61 0.00
CA GLN A 76 6.08 -7.59 0.68
C GLN A 76 5.22 -8.73 1.20
N PRO A 77 5.77 -9.96 1.29
CA PRO A 77 5.10 -11.04 1.98
C PRO A 77 4.81 -10.64 3.42
N ASP A 78 3.62 -10.97 3.93
CA ASP A 78 3.35 -10.79 5.35
C ASP A 78 4.05 -11.87 6.19
N ASN A 79 5.31 -11.61 6.51
CA ASN A 79 6.11 -12.46 7.40
C ASN A 79 5.91 -12.15 8.89
N ALA A 80 5.13 -11.11 9.22
CA ALA A 80 4.92 -10.67 10.58
C ALA A 80 3.57 -11.19 11.08
N LYS A 81 3.55 -11.80 12.26
CA LYS A 81 2.28 -12.08 12.96
C LYS A 81 1.74 -10.75 13.51
N ARG A 82 1.21 -9.89 12.63
CA ARG A 82 0.65 -8.59 13.02
C ARG A 82 -0.61 -8.77 13.84
N THR A 83 -0.84 -7.83 14.76
CA THR A 83 -2.13 -7.63 15.42
C THR A 83 -3.12 -7.01 14.43
N ASP A 84 -4.33 -6.71 14.89
CA ASP A 84 -5.27 -5.92 14.11
C ASP A 84 -4.68 -4.55 13.72
N PRO A 85 -5.13 -3.96 12.59
CA PRO A 85 -4.75 -2.62 12.16
C PRO A 85 -5.15 -1.56 13.19
N ASP A 86 -4.49 -0.40 13.14
CA ASP A 86 -4.88 0.74 13.97
C ASP A 86 -6.05 1.51 13.34
N TYR A 87 -6.03 1.66 12.02
CA TYR A 87 -6.98 2.51 11.31
C TYR A 87 -7.52 1.90 10.02
N ASP A 88 -8.71 2.37 9.69
CA ASP A 88 -9.35 2.27 8.40
C ASP A 88 -9.10 3.55 7.61
N VAL A 89 -8.51 3.42 6.41
CA VAL A 89 -8.25 4.53 5.48
C VAL A 89 -9.14 4.37 4.26
N MET A 90 -10.05 5.31 4.06
CA MET A 90 -10.89 5.39 2.86
C MET A 90 -10.36 6.45 1.90
N VAL A 91 -10.02 6.04 0.69
CA VAL A 91 -9.71 6.96 -0.41
C VAL A 91 -11.00 7.24 -1.20
N VAL A 92 -11.43 8.50 -1.17
CA VAL A 92 -12.63 8.96 -1.86
C VAL A 92 -12.22 9.76 -3.09
N TYR A 93 -12.68 9.33 -4.26
CA TYR A 93 -12.39 9.98 -5.54
C TYR A 93 -13.38 11.10 -5.86
N ALA A 94 -12.96 12.04 -6.70
CA ALA A 94 -13.76 13.22 -7.07
C ALA A 94 -14.96 12.87 -7.96
N GLN A 95 -14.82 11.84 -8.80
CA GLN A 95 -15.90 11.29 -9.60
C GLN A 95 -16.53 10.10 -8.86
N PRO A 96 -17.80 9.76 -9.14
CA PRO A 96 -18.42 8.54 -8.62
C PRO A 96 -17.55 7.33 -8.97
N SER A 97 -16.90 6.76 -7.96
CA SER A 97 -16.03 5.60 -8.08
C SER A 97 -16.11 4.80 -6.80
N PRO A 98 -15.81 3.49 -6.84
CA PRO A 98 -15.68 2.70 -5.63
C PRO A 98 -14.67 3.35 -4.69
N ILE A 99 -14.98 3.34 -3.39
CA ILE A 99 -14.04 3.77 -2.36
C ILE A 99 -12.87 2.80 -2.36
N HIS A 100 -11.66 3.32 -2.25
CA HIS A 100 -10.49 2.48 -2.01
C HIS A 100 -10.37 2.22 -0.50
N ALA A 101 -10.63 0.99 -0.08
CA ALA A 101 -10.55 0.56 1.31
C ALA A 101 -9.13 0.07 1.63
N ILE A 102 -8.51 0.65 2.65
CA ILE A 102 -7.14 0.35 3.07
C ILE A 102 -7.12 0.17 4.59
N LYS A 103 -6.48 -0.89 5.08
CA LYS A 103 -6.15 -1.06 6.49
C LYS A 103 -4.75 -0.53 6.76
N LEU A 104 -4.55 0.19 7.86
CA LEU A 104 -3.29 0.82 8.22
C LEU A 104 -2.82 0.37 9.61
N TRP A 105 -1.59 -0.16 9.67
CA TRP A 105 -0.79 -0.19 10.88
C TRP A 105 0.17 0.99 10.85
N LEU A 106 -0.08 1.98 11.71
CA LEU A 106 0.70 3.21 11.76
C LEU A 106 1.97 2.98 12.58
N GLY A 107 3.12 3.13 11.93
CA GLY A 107 4.41 3.03 12.62
C GLY A 107 4.63 4.16 13.63
N GLU A 108 5.51 3.89 14.60
CA GLU A 108 6.08 4.92 15.46
C GLU A 108 6.98 5.88 14.68
N GLU A 109 7.38 6.99 15.30
CA GLU A 109 8.32 7.94 14.70
C GLU A 109 9.61 7.25 14.25
N GLY A 110 10.00 7.47 13.00
CA GLY A 110 11.16 6.85 12.37
C GLY A 110 10.97 5.38 11.99
N GLN A 111 9.79 4.80 12.16
CA GLN A 111 9.47 3.42 11.81
C GLN A 111 8.59 3.32 10.57
N GLU A 112 8.56 2.14 9.95
CA GLU A 112 7.71 1.86 8.79
C GLU A 112 6.25 1.67 9.20
N SER A 113 5.32 2.09 8.33
CA SER A 113 3.90 1.74 8.43
C SER A 113 3.60 0.62 7.45
N VAL A 114 2.44 0.00 7.62
CA VAL A 114 2.00 -1.08 6.74
C VAL A 114 0.58 -0.81 6.28
N PHE A 115 0.35 -0.99 4.99
CA PHE A 115 -0.97 -1.02 4.40
C PHE A 115 -1.37 -2.44 3.99
N SER A 116 -2.67 -2.72 4.02
CA SER A 116 -3.28 -3.84 3.30
C SER A 116 -4.55 -3.36 2.60
N TYR A 117 -4.96 -4.06 1.55
CA TYR A 117 -6.27 -3.84 0.97
C TYR A 117 -7.35 -4.25 1.98
N GLY A 118 -8.48 -3.52 1.98
CA GLY A 118 -9.45 -3.50 3.07
C GLY A 118 -10.02 -4.84 3.54
N PHE A 119 -9.96 -5.90 2.74
CA PHE A 119 -10.65 -7.16 3.04
C PHE A 119 -9.69 -8.34 2.95
N LYS A 120 -9.74 -9.20 3.97
CA LYS A 120 -8.80 -10.32 4.20
C LYS A 120 -8.72 -11.34 3.04
N GLU A 121 -9.75 -11.41 2.21
CA GLU A 121 -9.80 -12.32 1.06
C GLU A 121 -8.93 -11.86 -0.13
N TRP A 122 -8.39 -10.65 -0.09
CA TRP A 122 -7.70 -10.02 -1.24
C TRP A 122 -6.18 -10.26 -1.26
N GLY A 123 -5.69 -11.13 -0.37
CA GLY A 123 -4.32 -11.62 -0.34
C GLY A 123 -3.65 -11.46 1.03
N GLU A 124 -2.62 -12.27 1.28
CA GLU A 124 -1.75 -12.16 2.45
C GLU A 124 -0.63 -11.11 2.24
N ASP A 125 -0.69 -10.36 1.14
CA ASP A 125 0.33 -9.39 0.81
C ASP A 125 0.08 -8.08 1.54
N VAL A 126 1.16 -7.50 2.05
CA VAL A 126 1.15 -6.18 2.68
C VAL A 126 2.00 -5.21 1.89
N TYR A 127 1.77 -3.92 2.11
CA TYR A 127 2.50 -2.84 1.46
C TYR A 127 3.20 -2.01 2.51
N VAL A 128 4.54 -2.11 2.53
CA VAL A 128 5.38 -1.43 3.51
C VAL A 128 5.64 0.00 3.06
N VAL A 129 5.35 0.93 3.96
CA VAL A 129 5.52 2.37 3.78
C VAL A 129 6.81 2.79 4.48
N SER A 130 7.67 3.53 3.77
CA SER A 130 8.92 3.98 4.36
C SER A 130 8.72 4.91 5.57
N ALA A 131 9.68 4.91 6.49
CA ALA A 131 9.67 5.77 7.68
C ALA A 131 9.37 7.25 7.36
N LYS A 132 10.00 7.80 6.32
CA LYS A 132 9.75 9.18 5.88
C LYS A 132 8.26 9.48 5.60
N HIS A 133 7.57 8.58 4.90
CA HIS A 133 6.15 8.79 4.59
C HIS A 133 5.26 8.46 5.80
N THR A 134 5.68 7.51 6.63
CA THR A 134 5.05 7.21 7.92
C THR A 134 5.03 8.44 8.82
N ASP A 135 6.18 9.07 9.06
CA ASP A 135 6.29 10.25 9.91
C ASP A 135 5.36 11.36 9.40
N ARG A 136 5.32 11.54 8.07
CA ARG A 136 4.45 12.55 7.46
C ARG A 136 2.95 12.25 7.64
N MET A 137 2.54 10.99 7.57
CA MET A 137 1.16 10.60 7.90
C MET A 137 0.89 10.74 9.39
N ARG A 138 1.85 10.36 10.23
CA ARG A 138 1.75 10.42 11.69
C ARG A 138 1.55 11.85 12.18
N GLU A 139 2.26 12.83 11.62
CA GLU A 139 2.04 14.26 11.89
C GLU A 139 0.59 14.72 11.62
N LEU A 140 -0.08 14.10 10.64
CA LEU A 140 -1.46 14.41 10.27
C LEU A 140 -2.48 13.68 11.14
N ILE A 141 -2.19 12.43 11.51
CA ILE A 141 -3.09 11.54 12.28
C ILE A 141 -3.03 11.86 13.77
N LEU A 142 -1.83 12.07 14.30
CA LEU A 142 -1.53 12.30 15.71
C LEU A 142 -0.94 13.70 15.91
N PRO A 143 -1.68 14.80 15.62
CA PRO A 143 -1.16 16.14 15.87
C PRO A 143 -0.88 16.29 17.38
N GLU A 144 0.35 16.70 17.72
CA GLU A 144 0.80 16.88 19.10
C GLU A 144 -0.23 17.69 19.91
N GLY A 145 -0.66 17.15 21.07
CA GLY A 145 -1.45 17.89 22.06
C GLY A 145 -2.98 17.77 21.95
N ARG A 146 -3.52 16.54 21.94
CA ARG A 146 -4.85 16.25 22.48
C ARG A 146 -4.73 15.45 23.78
#